data_AF-A0A2N1RYU6-F1
#
_entry.id   AF-A0A2N1RYU6-F1
#
_cell.length_a   1.000
_cell.length_b   1.000
_cell.length_c   1.000
_cell.angle_alpha   90.00
_cell.angle_beta   90.00
_cell.angle_gamma   90.00
#
_symmetry.space_group_name_H-M   'P 1'
#
loop_
_entity.id
_entity.type
_entity.pdbx_description
1 polymer ?
#
loop_
_entity_poly.entity_id
_entity_poly.type
_entity_poly.pdbx_seq_one_letter_code
_entity_poly.pdbx_strand_id
1 'polypeptide(L)'
;MTITFDGRDVVFERSDMDEIVLAYATTIHKSQGSEYPIVVLPFMMTHFVMLQRNLLYTAVTRAKKVLVLLGERKAVGYAIRNQKTSGRNTRLDERLKTEGVKW
;
A
#
# COMPACT_ATOMS: atom_id res chain seq x y z
N MET A 1 -7.87 -4.43 28.25
CA MET A 1 -6.43 -4.50 27.88
C MET A 1 -5.95 -3.07 27.65
N THR A 2 -4.75 -2.71 28.10
CA THR A 2 -4.21 -1.35 27.89
C THR A 2 -3.22 -1.36 26.73
N ILE A 3 -3.39 -0.46 25.77
CA ILE A 3 -2.51 -0.27 24.61
C ILE A 3 -2.02 1.17 24.59
N THR A 4 -0.72 1.37 24.49
CA THR A 4 -0.13 2.69 24.29
C THR A 4 -0.20 3.04 22.80
N PHE A 5 -1.02 4.04 22.46
CA PHE A 5 -1.20 4.56 21.11
C PHE A 5 -0.73 6.02 21.04
N ASP A 6 0.29 6.30 20.22
CA ASP A 6 0.91 7.64 20.11
C ASP A 6 1.25 8.26 21.48
N GLY A 7 1.78 7.44 22.39
CA GLY A 7 2.15 7.86 23.75
C GLY A 7 0.99 8.06 24.71
N ARG A 8 -0.24 7.74 24.31
CA ARG A 8 -1.42 7.74 25.18
C ARG A 8 -1.86 6.32 25.49
N ASP A 9 -2.06 6.03 26.77
CA ASP A 9 -2.61 4.75 27.18
C ASP A 9 -4.13 4.75 26.97
N VAL A 10 -4.58 3.81 26.15
CA VAL A 10 -5.99 3.59 25.85
C VAL A 10 -6.39 2.23 26.40
N VAL A 11 -7.46 2.20 27.19
CA VAL A 11 -8.02 0.97 27.74
C VAL A 11 -9.09 0.47 26.79
N PHE A 12 -8.91 -0.74 26.27
CA PHE A 12 -9.89 -1.46 25.47
C PHE A 12 -10.65 -2.44 26.34
N GLU A 13 -11.98 -2.44 26.22
CA GLU A 13 -12.81 -3.48 26.82
C GLU A 13 -12.68 -4.79 26.04
N ARG A 14 -13.15 -5.89 26.63
CA ARG A 14 -13.07 -7.20 25.96
C ARG A 14 -13.91 -7.23 24.68
N SER A 15 -14.98 -6.45 24.62
CA SER A 15 -15.86 -6.30 23.45
C SER A 15 -15.16 -5.67 22.25
N ASP A 16 -14.16 -4.83 22.47
CA ASP A 16 -13.54 -3.98 21.43
C ASP A 16 -12.25 -4.61 20.87
N MET A 17 -11.91 -5.81 21.34
CA MET A 17 -10.66 -6.47 20.99
C MET A 17 -10.58 -6.90 19.52
N ASP A 18 -11.72 -7.03 18.85
CA ASP A 18 -11.82 -7.32 17.41
C ASP A 18 -11.43 -6.14 16.51
N GLU A 19 -11.39 -4.92 17.06
CA GLU A 19 -10.90 -3.73 16.36
C GLU A 19 -9.36 -3.71 16.22
N ILE A 20 -8.66 -4.56 16.98
CA ILE A 20 -7.19 -4.59 17.03
C ILE A 20 -6.66 -5.81 16.29
N VAL A 21 -5.67 -5.58 15.43
CA VAL A 21 -4.96 -6.64 14.71
C VAL A 21 -3.46 -6.52 14.90
N LEU A 22 -2.77 -7.65 14.87
CA LEU A 22 -1.31 -7.68 14.91
C LEU A 22 -0.71 -6.95 13.71
N ALA A 23 0.31 -6.14 13.95
CA ALA A 23 0.96 -5.30 12.94
C ALA A 23 2.40 -5.73 12.62
N TYR A 24 2.80 -6.97 12.94
CA TYR A 24 4.14 -7.50 12.61
C TYR A 24 4.43 -7.48 11.11
N ALA A 25 3.38 -7.65 10.30
CA ALA A 25 3.38 -7.42 8.87
C ALA A 25 2.16 -6.56 8.53
N THR A 26 2.34 -5.61 7.61
CA THR A 26 1.26 -4.74 7.15
C THR A 26 1.15 -4.79 5.64
N THR A 27 -0.02 -4.45 5.11
CA THR A 27 -0.22 -4.39 3.67
C THR A 27 0.38 -3.11 3.11
N ILE A 28 0.79 -3.14 1.83
CA ILE A 28 1.32 -1.96 1.15
C ILE A 28 0.33 -0.79 1.22
N HIS A 29 -0.97 -1.07 1.08
CA HIS A 29 -2.04 -0.08 1.21
C HIS A 29 -2.10 0.56 2.60
N LYS A 30 -2.02 -0.23 3.68
CA LYS A 30 -2.01 0.31 5.06
C LYS A 30 -0.74 1.10 5.38
N SER A 31 0.35 0.86 4.65
CA SER A 31 1.62 1.59 4.80
C SER A 31 1.70 2.90 3.99
N GLN A 32 0.64 3.29 3.28
CA GLN A 32 0.63 4.54 2.51
C GLN A 32 0.86 5.74 3.43
N GLY A 33 1.71 6.68 2.99
CA GLY A 33 2.17 7.82 3.81
C GLY A 33 3.32 7.49 4.77
N SER A 34 3.52 6.22 5.14
CA SER A 34 4.60 5.79 6.05
C SER A 34 5.88 5.37 5.32
N GLU A 35 7.03 5.53 5.96
CA GLU A 35 8.30 5.08 5.42
C GLU A 35 9.17 4.45 6.52
N TYR A 36 9.93 3.42 6.15
CA TYR A 36 10.73 2.63 7.07
C TYR A 36 12.19 2.57 6.62
N PRO A 37 13.17 2.57 7.53
CA PRO A 37 14.58 2.44 7.17
C PRO A 37 14.86 1.21 6.29
N ILE A 38 14.23 0.08 6.63
CA ILE A 38 14.36 -1.21 5.95
C ILE A 38 12.96 -1.77 5.75
N VAL A 39 12.69 -2.28 4.54
CA VAL A 39 11.45 -3.00 4.22
C VAL A 39 11.78 -4.39 3.71
N VAL A 40 11.11 -5.40 4.25
CA VAL A 40 11.12 -6.76 3.71
C VAL A 40 9.79 -6.99 2.99
N LEU A 41 9.84 -7.24 1.69
CA LEU A 41 8.68 -7.28 0.81
C LEU A 41 8.49 -8.68 0.19
N PRO A 42 7.56 -9.49 0.71
CA PRO A 42 7.10 -10.70 0.03
C PRO A 42 6.36 -10.33 -1.27
N PHE A 43 6.76 -10.89 -2.41
CA PHE A 43 6.18 -10.59 -3.72
C PHE A 43 6.13 -11.83 -4.63
N MET A 44 5.00 -12.54 -4.60
CA MET A 44 4.85 -13.87 -5.19
C MET A 44 3.65 -13.95 -6.15
N MET A 45 3.66 -14.93 -7.07
CA MET A 45 2.56 -15.15 -8.01
C MET A 45 1.25 -15.60 -7.36
N THR A 46 1.26 -16.11 -6.13
CA THR A 46 0.04 -16.45 -5.36
C THR A 46 -0.91 -15.26 -5.18
N HIS A 47 -0.39 -14.03 -5.27
CA HIS A 47 -1.16 -12.79 -5.17
C HIS A 47 -1.29 -12.08 -6.53
N PHE A 48 -1.33 -12.82 -7.65
CA PHE A 48 -1.23 -12.27 -9.01
C PHE A 48 -2.23 -11.13 -9.32
N VAL A 49 -3.43 -11.16 -8.75
CA VAL A 49 -4.46 -10.11 -8.94
C VAL A 49 -3.95 -8.74 -8.49
N MET A 50 -3.14 -8.70 -7.43
CA MET A 50 -2.58 -7.46 -6.87
C MET A 50 -1.25 -7.07 -7.52
N LEU A 51 -0.66 -7.90 -8.39
CA LEU A 51 0.63 -7.61 -9.03
C LEU A 51 0.45 -6.54 -10.12
N GLN A 52 0.45 -5.28 -9.69
CA GLN A 52 0.33 -4.08 -10.53
C GLN A 52 1.56 -3.17 -10.35
N ARG A 53 1.88 -2.39 -11.39
CA ARG A 53 3.07 -1.52 -11.37
C ARG A 53 3.00 -0.48 -10.26
N ASN A 54 1.85 0.14 -10.06
CA ASN A 54 1.62 1.14 -9.00
C ASN A 54 1.79 0.54 -7.60
N LEU A 55 1.33 -0.70 -7.37
CA LEU A 55 1.49 -1.37 -6.09
C LEU A 55 2.96 -1.67 -5.79
N LEU A 56 3.69 -2.22 -6.77
CA LEU A 56 5.12 -2.47 -6.65
C LEU A 56 5.90 -1.16 -6.41
N TYR A 57 5.59 -0.11 -7.17
CA TYR A 57 6.19 1.21 -6.98
C TYR A 57 5.96 1.74 -5.57
N THR A 58 4.73 1.67 -5.08
CA THR A 58 4.38 2.11 -3.72
C THR A 58 5.16 1.33 -2.67
N ALA A 59 5.28 0.00 -2.82
CA ALA A 59 6.03 -0.84 -1.91
C ALA A 59 7.51 -0.48 -1.86
N VAL A 60 8.12 -0.22 -3.03
CA VAL A 60 9.52 0.20 -3.15
C VAL A 60 9.75 1.53 -2.44
N THR A 61 8.85 2.51 -2.61
CA THR A 61 8.96 3.83 -1.96
C THR A 61 8.61 3.83 -0.48
N ARG A 62 8.28 2.69 0.14
CA ARG A 62 8.21 2.59 1.61
C ARG A 62 9.59 2.39 2.24
N ALA A 63 10.59 1.96 1.47
CA ALA A 63 11.95 1.73 1.96
C ALA A 63 12.82 2.99 1.82
N LYS A 64 13.33 3.52 2.93
CA LYS A 64 14.23 4.69 2.93
C LYS A 64 15.66 4.34 2.55
N LYS A 65 16.15 3.18 2.99
CA LYS A 65 17.56 2.78 2.81
C LYS A 65 17.70 1.44 2.10
N VAL A 66 16.99 0.42 2.58
CA VAL A 66 17.12 -0.95 2.07
C VAL A 66 15.75 -1.57 1.81
N LEU A 67 15.60 -2.16 0.63
CA LEU A 67 14.49 -3.02 0.28
C LEU A 67 15.00 -4.45 0.09
N VAL A 68 14.47 -5.38 0.86
CA VAL A 68 14.68 -6.81 0.68
C VAL A 68 13.43 -7.41 0.04
N LEU A 69 13.46 -7.63 -1.27
CA LEU A 69 12.34 -8.24 -2.00
C LEU A 69 12.49 -9.77 -1.98
N LEU A 70 11.53 -10.46 -1.37
CA LEU A 70 11.47 -11.91 -1.27
C LEU A 70 10.41 -12.45 -2.22
N GLY A 71 10.80 -13.17 -3.26
CA GLY A 71 9.85 -13.80 -4.18
C GLY A 71 10.41 -14.08 -5.56
N GLU A 72 9.51 -14.14 -6.53
CA GLU A 72 9.84 -14.64 -7.86
C GLU A 72 10.11 -13.51 -8.85
N ARG A 73 11.17 -13.64 -9.65
CA ARG A 73 11.45 -12.69 -10.75
C ARG A 73 10.26 -12.56 -11.71
N LYS A 74 9.49 -13.63 -11.89
CA LYS A 74 8.27 -13.64 -12.72
C LYS A 74 7.18 -12.73 -12.16
N ALA A 75 6.97 -12.71 -10.83
CA ALA A 75 5.99 -11.84 -10.18
C ALA A 75 6.34 -10.36 -10.38
N VAL A 76 7.61 -10.01 -10.21
CA VAL A 76 8.13 -8.66 -10.48
C VAL A 76 7.92 -8.29 -11.95
N GLY A 77 8.32 -9.16 -12.88
CA GLY A 77 8.13 -8.92 -14.31
C GLY A 77 6.66 -8.79 -14.72
N TYR A 78 5.76 -9.57 -14.11
CA TYR A 78 4.32 -9.45 -14.31
C TYR A 78 3.81 -8.08 -13.82
N ALA A 79 4.14 -7.69 -12.58
CA ALA A 79 3.73 -6.42 -12.00
C ALA A 79 4.21 -5.22 -12.82
N ILE A 80 5.47 -5.23 -13.27
CA ILE A 80 6.03 -4.16 -14.11
C ILE A 80 5.23 -4.03 -15.41
N ARG A 81 4.87 -5.13 -16.08
CA ARG A 81 4.08 -5.07 -17.32
C ARG A 81 2.61 -4.72 -17.09
N ASN A 82 2.08 -5.01 -15.90
CA ASN A 82 0.68 -4.78 -15.57
C ASN A 82 0.41 -3.32 -15.21
N GLN A 83 0.17 -2.50 -16.23
CA GLN A 83 -0.29 -1.11 -16.12
C GLN A 83 -1.82 -0.98 -16.15
N LYS A 84 -2.56 -2.05 -15.84
CA LYS A 84 -4.01 -1.95 -15.67
C LYS A 84 -4.34 -1.20 -14.36
N THR A 85 -4.03 0.08 -14.28
CA THR A 85 -4.94 1.00 -13.59
C THR A 85 -6.21 0.93 -14.41
N SER A 86 -7.18 0.14 -13.93
CA SER A 86 -8.54 0.09 -14.47
C SER A 86 -8.94 1.50 -14.86
N GLY A 87 -9.41 1.71 -16.10
CA GLY A 87 -9.85 3.02 -16.55
C GLY A 87 -10.77 3.60 -15.48
N ARG A 88 -10.28 4.61 -14.76
CA ARG A 88 -11.02 5.12 -13.61
C ARG A 88 -12.17 5.91 -14.18
N ASN A 89 -13.39 5.41 -14.01
CA ASN A 89 -14.59 6.11 -14.43
C ASN A 89 -14.73 7.39 -13.61
N THR A 90 -14.20 8.50 -14.13
CA THR A 90 -14.24 9.82 -13.52
C THR A 90 -14.42 10.87 -14.61
N ARG A 91 -15.28 11.86 -14.37
CA ARG A 91 -15.50 13.01 -15.26
C ARG A 91 -14.71 14.25 -14.85
N LEU A 92 -13.78 14.12 -13.89
CA LEU A 92 -13.02 15.27 -13.41
C LEU A 92 -12.19 15.91 -14.53
N ASP A 93 -11.56 15.10 -15.39
CA ASP A 93 -10.80 15.58 -16.55
C ASP A 93 -11.68 16.36 -17.54
N GLU A 94 -12.88 15.86 -17.84
CA GLU A 94 -13.85 16.54 -18.70
C GLU A 94 -14.29 17.88 -18.12
N ARG A 95 -14.58 17.92 -16.80
CA ARG A 95 -15.03 19.14 -16.10
C ARG A 95 -13.95 20.23 -16.10
N LEU A 96 -12.70 19.87 -15.80
CA LEU A 96 -11.57 20.82 -15.78
C LEU A 96 -11.29 21.44 -17.15
N LYS A 97 -11.48 20.68 -18.24
CA LYS A 97 -11.32 21.19 -19.61
C LYS A 97 -12.43 22.15 -20.04
N THR A 98 -13.61 22.05 -19.42
CA THR A 98 -14.77 22.88 -19.77
C THR A 98 -14.70 24.27 -19.11
N GLU A 99 -14.01 24.40 -17.97
CA GLU A 99 -13.88 25.67 -17.21
C GLU A 99 -12.75 26.61 -17.72
N GLY A 100 -12.21 26.40 -18.92
CA GLY A 100 -11.33 27.38 -19.58
C GLY A 100 -9.92 27.52 -18.99
N VAL A 101 -9.51 26.64 -18.08
CA VAL A 101 -8.12 26.61 -17.60
C VAL A 101 -7.27 25.86 -18.63
N LYS A 102 -6.66 26.62 -19.55
CA LYS A 102 -5.56 26.14 -20.41
C LYS A 102 -4.32 25.93 -19.53
N TRP A 103 -3.85 24.69 -19.44
CA TRP A 103 -2.50 24.35 -19.01
C TRP A 103 -1.54 24.42 -20.19
#